data_AF-A0A5E4EQ60-F1
#
_entry.id   AF-A0A5E4EQ60-F1
#
_cell.length_a   1.000
_cell.length_b   1.000
_cell.length_c   1.000
_cell.angle_alpha   90.00
_cell.angle_beta   90.00
_cell.angle_gamma   90.00
#
_symmetry.space_group_name_H-M   'P 1'
#
loop_
_entity.id
_entity.type
_entity.pdbx_description
1 polymer ?
#
loop_
_entity_poly.entity_id
_entity_poly.type
_entity_poly.pdbx_seq_one_letter_code
_entity_poly.pdbx_strand_id
1 'polypeptide(L)'
;MPFVEKERYQIPRTCKLHPSNDLYRDQEEHKSLVEFNDWQCGYCKKRFYDEKFLDKHFDNRHYNLLNVSHSRCLANVCGALHCDLVMDSVPHKKTKCNPAAAARNKHLCEGLADSCFPVSSGPSASRLHEFFLRQFCDAHTCTGGRKPFSQGRRKKRSSISYLVISFLTMLLLLLFYSYIYMYRRGVKRGTQELKRVTQSGRKKKPI
;
A
#
# COMPACT_ATOMS: atom_id res chain seq x y z
N MET A 1 8.99 -12.50 -0.24
CA MET A 1 9.46 -12.12 -1.60
C MET A 1 8.75 -13.01 -2.61
N PRO A 2 7.84 -12.48 -3.46
CA PRO A 2 6.92 -13.31 -4.25
C PRO A 2 7.59 -14.35 -5.15
N PHE A 3 8.75 -14.02 -5.73
CA PHE A 3 9.50 -14.94 -6.60
C PHE A 3 10.19 -16.07 -5.82
N VAL A 4 10.72 -15.76 -4.63
CA VAL A 4 11.32 -16.74 -3.72
C VAL A 4 10.26 -17.71 -3.20
N GLU A 5 9.08 -17.18 -2.84
CA GLU A 5 7.92 -17.97 -2.39
C GLU A 5 7.40 -18.89 -3.50
N LYS A 6 7.34 -18.40 -4.75
CA LYS A 6 6.92 -19.19 -5.92
C LYS A 6 7.84 -20.38 -6.16
N GLU A 7 9.15 -20.20 -6.02
CA GLU A 7 10.15 -21.27 -6.18
C GLU A 7 10.34 -22.13 -4.90
N ARG A 8 9.56 -21.85 -3.83
CA ARG A 8 9.67 -22.48 -2.50
C ARG A 8 11.10 -22.54 -1.97
N TYR A 9 11.90 -21.54 -2.31
CA TYR A 9 13.30 -21.49 -1.97
C TYR A 9 13.49 -20.95 -0.55
N GLN A 10 14.30 -21.65 0.25
CA GLN A 10 14.68 -21.18 1.57
C GLN A 10 15.99 -20.40 1.46
N ILE A 11 15.92 -19.11 1.80
CA ILE A 11 17.09 -18.25 1.82
C ILE A 11 18.05 -18.76 2.93
N PRO A 12 19.37 -18.86 2.68
CA PRO A 12 20.33 -19.23 3.70
C PRO A 12 20.33 -18.23 4.87
N ARG A 13 20.54 -18.69 6.11
CA ARG A 13 20.69 -17.79 7.28
C ARG A 13 21.93 -16.89 7.21
N THR A 14 22.89 -17.22 6.36
CA THR A 14 24.09 -16.40 6.09
C THR A 14 23.78 -15.17 5.22
N CYS A 15 22.66 -15.18 4.49
CA CYS A 15 22.24 -14.07 3.64
C CYS A 15 21.81 -12.86 4.47
N LYS A 16 22.24 -11.66 4.05
CA LYS A 16 21.85 -10.39 4.69
C LYS A 16 20.36 -10.08 4.57
N LEU A 17 19.68 -10.61 3.54
CA LEU A 17 18.25 -10.43 3.30
C LEU A 17 17.39 -11.51 3.98
N HIS A 18 18.00 -12.42 4.75
CA HIS A 18 17.24 -13.42 5.49
C HIS A 18 16.36 -12.74 6.54
N PRO A 19 15.06 -13.09 6.66
CA PRO A 19 14.14 -12.42 7.58
C PRO A 19 14.59 -12.38 9.04
N SER A 20 15.30 -13.42 9.51
CA SER A 20 15.82 -13.45 10.89
C SER A 20 16.99 -12.50 11.16
N ASN A 21 17.62 -11.99 10.10
CA ASN A 21 18.77 -11.11 10.20
C ASN A 21 18.37 -9.64 10.11
N ASP A 22 17.11 -9.33 9.86
CA ASP A 22 16.63 -7.95 9.78
C ASP A 22 16.53 -7.36 11.19
N LEU A 23 17.32 -6.33 11.44
CA LEU A 23 17.45 -5.65 12.73
C LEU A 23 16.11 -5.11 13.25
N TYR A 24 15.30 -4.52 12.38
CA TYR A 24 14.07 -3.83 12.77
C TYR A 24 12.83 -4.71 12.61
N ARG A 25 12.99 -5.96 12.19
CA ARG A 25 11.88 -6.87 11.89
C ARG A 25 10.89 -7.01 13.05
N ASP A 26 11.42 -7.24 14.25
CA ASP A 26 10.62 -7.43 15.45
C ASP A 26 9.83 -6.16 15.79
N GLN A 27 10.45 -4.98 15.69
CA GLN A 27 9.77 -3.71 15.93
C GLN A 27 8.66 -3.44 14.91
N GLU A 28 8.88 -3.74 13.63
CA GLU A 28 7.86 -3.62 12.58
C GLU A 28 6.68 -4.57 12.81
N GLU A 29 6.93 -5.82 13.23
CA GLU A 29 5.88 -6.79 13.56
C GLU A 29 5.06 -6.38 14.80
N HIS A 30 5.65 -5.57 15.68
CA HIS A 30 5.01 -4.98 16.85
C HIS A 30 4.39 -3.60 16.60
N LYS A 31 4.27 -3.15 15.35
CA LYS A 31 3.42 -2.01 14.99
C LYS A 31 2.00 -2.49 14.74
N SER A 32 1.03 -1.92 15.46
CA SER A 32 -0.38 -2.23 15.26
C SER A 32 -1.16 -0.96 14.93
N LEU A 33 -1.77 -0.92 13.75
CA LEU A 33 -2.72 0.13 13.38
C LEU A 33 -4.10 -0.31 13.86
N VAL A 34 -4.59 0.31 14.93
CA VAL A 34 -5.89 -0.03 15.54
C VAL A 34 -7.01 0.67 14.76
N GLU A 35 -6.86 1.97 14.52
CA GLU A 35 -7.81 2.83 13.80
C GLU A 35 -7.06 3.84 12.92
N PHE A 36 -7.79 4.66 12.15
CA PHE A 36 -7.19 5.73 11.36
C PHE A 36 -6.45 6.72 12.28
N ASN A 37 -5.16 6.93 12.04
CA ASN A 37 -4.27 7.73 12.90
C ASN A 37 -4.18 7.23 14.34
N ASP A 38 -4.26 5.91 14.55
CA ASP A 38 -4.06 5.30 15.86
C ASP A 38 -3.12 4.10 15.80
N TRP A 39 -1.87 4.36 16.16
CA TRP A 39 -0.77 3.42 16.16
C TRP A 39 -0.46 2.97 17.57
N GLN A 40 -0.53 1.67 17.82
CA GLN A 40 -0.24 1.07 19.10
C GLN A 40 1.08 0.28 19.07
N CYS A 41 1.88 0.49 20.11
CA CYS A 41 3.07 -0.28 20.41
C CYS A 41 2.72 -1.69 20.89
N GLY A 42 3.23 -2.71 20.22
CA GLY A 42 3.00 -4.12 20.58
C GLY A 42 3.57 -4.53 21.94
N TYR A 43 4.68 -3.91 22.38
CA TYR A 43 5.37 -4.27 23.63
C TYR A 43 4.69 -3.73 24.90
N CYS A 44 4.27 -2.46 24.89
CA CYS A 44 3.72 -1.78 26.07
C CYS A 44 2.31 -1.21 25.89
N LYS A 45 1.67 -1.45 24.73
CA LYS A 45 0.30 -1.07 24.41
C LYS A 45 -0.01 0.44 24.42
N LYS A 46 1.03 1.30 24.46
CA LYS A 46 0.89 2.76 24.28
C LYS A 46 0.43 3.09 22.86
N ARG A 47 -0.46 4.08 22.77
CA ARG A 47 -1.06 4.57 21.51
C ARG A 47 -0.42 5.89 21.08
N PHE A 48 -0.34 6.10 19.78
CA PHE A 48 0.29 7.24 19.12
C PHE A 48 -0.56 7.66 17.93
N TYR A 49 -0.61 8.96 17.65
CA TYR A 49 -1.41 9.48 16.54
C TYR A 49 -0.82 9.17 15.15
N ASP A 50 0.50 8.95 15.08
CA ASP A 50 1.21 8.81 13.81
C ASP A 50 2.34 7.77 13.97
N GLU A 51 2.66 7.07 12.89
CA GLU A 51 3.65 5.99 12.87
C GLU A 51 5.02 6.51 13.30
N LYS A 52 5.39 7.71 12.83
CA LYS A 52 6.67 8.36 13.19
C LYS A 52 6.89 8.51 14.69
N PHE A 53 5.81 8.69 15.46
CA PHE A 53 5.91 8.83 16.91
C PHE A 53 6.05 7.47 17.60
N LEU A 54 5.45 6.43 17.01
CA LEU A 54 5.66 5.05 17.44
C LEU A 54 7.10 4.61 17.17
N ASP A 55 7.66 4.92 16.00
CA ASP A 55 9.06 4.64 15.65
C ASP A 55 10.02 5.32 16.63
N LYS A 56 9.82 6.61 16.85
CA LYS A 56 10.60 7.36 17.86
C LYS A 56 10.43 6.75 19.26
N HIS A 57 9.26 6.24 19.61
CA HIS A 57 9.05 5.56 20.89
C HIS A 57 9.86 4.25 20.97
N PHE A 58 9.93 3.46 19.89
CA PHE A 58 10.77 2.27 19.85
C PHE A 58 12.25 2.59 20.07
N ASP A 59 12.78 3.61 19.39
CA ASP A 59 14.17 4.05 19.55
C ASP A 59 14.49 4.49 20.98
N ASN A 60 13.54 5.11 21.68
CA ASN A 60 13.78 5.65 23.02
C ASN A 60 13.50 4.65 24.15
N ARG A 61 12.58 3.70 23.95
CA ARG A 61 12.06 2.83 25.03
C ARG A 61 12.28 1.35 24.81
N HIS A 62 12.48 0.91 23.58
CA HIS A 62 12.58 -0.50 23.19
C HIS A 62 13.83 -0.78 22.34
N TYR A 63 14.81 0.13 22.34
CA TYR A 63 16.08 -0.07 21.67
C TYR A 63 16.83 -1.30 22.20
N ASN A 64 16.73 -1.55 23.50
CA ASN A 64 17.36 -2.70 24.17
C ASN A 64 16.82 -4.06 23.71
N LEU A 65 15.68 -4.12 23.03
CA LEU A 65 15.13 -5.36 22.46
C LEU A 65 15.78 -5.72 21.11
N LEU A 66 16.52 -4.78 20.50
CA LEU A 66 17.19 -5.01 19.23
C LEU A 66 18.43 -5.90 19.41
N ASN A 67 18.51 -6.97 18.62
CA ASN A 67 19.71 -7.82 18.59
C ASN A 67 20.78 -7.23 17.65
N VAL A 68 21.40 -6.14 18.05
CA VAL A 68 22.39 -5.40 17.24
C VAL A 68 23.62 -6.24 16.88
N SER A 69 23.95 -7.26 17.69
CA SER A 69 25.15 -8.09 17.50
C SER A 69 25.06 -9.07 16.32
N HIS A 70 23.89 -9.70 16.12
CA HIS A 70 23.70 -10.73 15.10
C HIS A 70 22.89 -10.25 13.90
N SER A 71 22.03 -9.25 14.08
CA SER A 71 21.21 -8.71 13.00
C SER A 71 21.96 -7.67 12.17
N ARG A 72 21.41 -7.35 11.01
CA ARG A 72 21.96 -6.46 10.00
C ARG A 72 20.89 -5.44 9.63
N CYS A 73 21.26 -4.18 9.59
CA CYS A 73 20.38 -3.13 9.09
C CYS A 73 20.25 -3.22 7.56
N LEU A 74 19.01 -3.32 7.06
CA LEU A 74 18.73 -3.37 5.61
C LEU A 74 19.07 -2.05 4.90
N ALA A 75 19.15 -0.93 5.61
CA ALA A 75 19.61 0.34 5.04
C ALA A 75 21.02 0.25 4.44
N ASN A 76 21.88 -0.62 5.00
CA ASN A 76 23.24 -0.83 4.51
C ASN A 76 23.30 -1.46 3.11
N VAL A 77 22.23 -2.15 2.70
CA VAL A 77 22.10 -2.75 1.36
C VAL A 77 21.19 -1.95 0.45
N CYS A 78 20.68 -0.81 0.92
CA CYS A 78 19.67 -0.07 0.19
C CYS A 78 20.15 0.46 -1.17
N GLY A 79 21.42 0.91 -1.23
CA GLY A 79 22.04 1.32 -2.49
C GLY A 79 22.15 0.17 -3.50
N ALA A 80 22.29 -1.08 -3.05
CA ALA A 80 22.30 -2.25 -3.93
C ALA A 80 20.90 -2.66 -4.40
N LEU A 81 19.86 -2.39 -3.60
CA LEU A 81 18.47 -2.76 -3.88
C LEU A 81 17.63 -1.64 -4.51
N HIS A 82 18.21 -0.47 -4.78
CA HIS A 82 17.53 0.68 -5.39
C HIS A 82 16.30 1.15 -4.59
N CYS A 83 16.37 1.24 -3.25
CA CYS A 83 15.18 1.67 -2.48
C CYS A 83 14.79 3.13 -2.72
N ASP A 84 15.72 3.97 -3.17
CA ASP A 84 15.47 5.33 -3.63
C ASP A 84 14.39 5.38 -4.72
N LEU A 85 14.35 4.38 -5.62
CA LEU A 85 13.32 4.30 -6.65
C LEU A 85 11.93 3.89 -6.14
N VAL A 86 11.83 3.30 -4.95
CA VAL A 86 10.57 2.77 -4.38
C VAL A 86 9.96 3.72 -3.34
N MET A 87 10.80 4.48 -2.64
CA MET A 87 10.41 5.37 -1.56
C MET A 87 9.91 6.74 -2.04
N ASP A 88 10.25 7.14 -3.27
CA ASP A 88 10.01 8.51 -3.72
C ASP A 88 8.61 8.76 -4.29
N SER A 89 7.82 9.52 -3.51
CA SER A 89 6.72 10.37 -3.94
C SER A 89 7.18 11.76 -4.41
N VAL A 90 8.48 12.03 -4.44
CA VAL A 90 9.07 13.31 -4.87
C VAL A 90 10.00 13.04 -6.06
N PRO A 91 9.88 13.74 -7.20
CA PRO A 91 10.79 13.55 -8.31
C PRO A 91 12.21 13.95 -7.89
N HIS A 92 13.12 12.99 -7.77
CA HIS A 92 14.54 13.29 -7.63
C HIS A 92 14.96 14.24 -8.75
N LYS A 93 15.53 15.41 -8.38
CA LYS A 93 16.35 16.20 -9.31
C LYS A 93 17.41 15.25 -9.82
N LYS A 94 17.46 15.02 -11.14
CA LYS A 94 18.42 14.10 -11.77
C LYS A 94 19.85 14.51 -11.38
N THR A 95 20.39 13.91 -10.33
CA THR A 95 21.79 14.05 -9.97
C THR A 95 22.61 13.29 -11.02
N LYS A 96 23.72 13.89 -11.46
CA LYS A 96 24.64 13.27 -12.41
C LYS A 96 25.11 11.93 -11.82
N CYS A 97 25.05 10.86 -12.61
CA CYS A 97 25.47 9.53 -12.17
C CYS A 97 26.92 9.55 -11.68
N ASN A 98 27.18 8.95 -10.52
CA ASN A 98 28.53 8.72 -10.02
C ASN A 98 28.96 7.28 -10.40
N PRO A 99 29.92 7.11 -11.33
CA PRO A 99 30.33 5.78 -11.78
C PRO A 99 30.96 4.94 -10.67
N ALA A 100 31.68 5.56 -9.74
CA ALA A 100 32.26 4.85 -8.61
C ALA A 100 31.17 4.34 -7.64
N ALA A 101 30.11 5.12 -7.41
CA ALA A 101 28.99 4.68 -6.59
C ALA A 101 28.20 3.55 -7.27
N ALA A 102 27.97 3.64 -8.58
CA ALA A 102 27.33 2.59 -9.36
C ALA A 102 28.12 1.28 -9.31
N ALA A 103 29.44 1.32 -9.52
CA ALA A 103 30.30 0.14 -9.43
C ALA A 103 30.29 -0.49 -8.03
N ARG A 104 30.37 0.32 -6.97
CA ARG A 104 30.29 -0.18 -5.58
C ARG A 104 28.95 -0.86 -5.29
N ASN A 105 27.84 -0.24 -5.69
CA ASN A 105 26.50 -0.81 -5.48
C ASN A 105 26.30 -2.08 -6.31
N LYS A 106 26.88 -2.15 -7.52
CA LYS A 106 26.90 -3.35 -8.35
C LYS A 106 27.56 -4.52 -7.64
N HIS A 107 28.80 -4.33 -7.17
CA HIS A 107 29.52 -5.37 -6.43
C HIS A 107 28.81 -5.79 -5.15
N LEU A 108 28.21 -4.84 -4.42
CA LEU A 108 27.40 -5.16 -3.24
C LEU A 108 26.17 -6.00 -3.60
N CYS A 109 25.51 -5.70 -4.72
CA CYS A 109 24.36 -6.44 -5.23
C CYS A 109 24.74 -7.87 -5.65
N GLU A 110 25.84 -8.03 -6.37
CA GLU A 110 26.37 -9.34 -6.77
C GLU A 110 26.68 -10.20 -5.54
N GLY A 111 27.36 -9.64 -4.53
CA GLY A 111 27.63 -10.36 -3.28
C GLY A 111 26.37 -10.74 -2.49
N LEU A 112 25.26 -9.99 -2.65
CA LEU A 112 23.96 -10.41 -2.13
C LEU A 112 23.41 -11.59 -2.92
N ALA A 113 23.51 -11.58 -4.25
CA ALA A 113 23.09 -12.70 -5.08
C ALA A 113 23.86 -13.98 -4.72
N ASP A 114 25.16 -13.89 -4.50
CA ASP A 114 26.02 -15.03 -4.13
C ASP A 114 25.66 -15.60 -2.74
N SER A 115 25.47 -14.71 -1.76
CA SER A 115 25.17 -15.13 -0.38
C SER A 115 23.73 -15.61 -0.17
N CYS A 116 22.79 -15.05 -0.93
CA CYS A 116 21.36 -15.33 -0.80
C CYS A 116 20.87 -16.41 -1.75
N PHE A 117 21.48 -16.55 -2.93
CA PHE A 117 21.12 -17.50 -3.97
C PHE A 117 22.38 -18.18 -4.53
N PRO A 118 23.13 -18.94 -3.72
CA PRO A 118 24.32 -19.66 -4.20
C PRO A 118 23.95 -20.68 -5.28
N VAL A 119 24.58 -20.56 -6.46
CA VAL A 119 24.34 -21.46 -7.61
C VAL A 119 24.58 -22.94 -7.30
N SER A 120 25.45 -23.23 -6.32
CA SER A 120 25.73 -24.58 -5.83
C SER A 120 24.56 -25.23 -5.06
N SER A 121 23.57 -24.44 -4.62
CA SER A 121 22.40 -24.92 -3.86
C SER A 121 21.25 -25.41 -4.75
N GLY A 122 21.52 -25.67 -6.02
CA GLY A 122 20.61 -26.36 -6.94
C GLY A 122 19.89 -25.44 -7.95
N PRO A 123 19.03 -26.03 -8.80
CA PRO A 123 18.46 -25.34 -9.96
C PRO A 123 17.59 -24.13 -9.61
N SER A 124 16.84 -24.18 -8.49
CA SER A 124 16.02 -23.06 -8.04
C SER A 124 16.88 -21.89 -7.54
N ALA A 125 17.97 -22.17 -6.81
CA ALA A 125 18.92 -21.16 -6.38
C ALA A 125 19.59 -20.50 -7.59
N SER A 126 20.03 -21.30 -8.58
CA SER A 126 20.63 -20.79 -9.81
C SER A 126 19.68 -19.89 -10.61
N ARG A 127 18.41 -20.27 -10.75
CA ARG A 127 17.40 -19.45 -11.45
C ARG A 127 17.13 -18.14 -10.72
N LEU A 128 17.02 -18.18 -9.39
CA LEU A 128 16.84 -16.99 -8.56
C LEU A 128 18.07 -16.07 -8.59
N HIS A 129 19.26 -16.65 -8.62
CA HIS A 129 20.53 -15.94 -8.75
C HIS A 129 20.57 -15.13 -10.04
N GLU A 130 20.35 -15.79 -11.19
CA GLU A 130 20.33 -15.13 -12.51
C GLU A 130 19.24 -14.05 -12.57
N PHE A 131 18.04 -14.36 -12.06
CA PHE A 131 16.95 -13.41 -11.99
C PHE A 131 17.32 -12.17 -11.16
N PHE A 132 17.94 -12.38 -9.99
CA PHE A 132 18.33 -11.30 -9.09
C PHE A 132 19.39 -10.40 -9.72
N LEU A 133 20.40 -10.99 -10.36
CA LEU A 133 21.43 -10.24 -11.08
C LEU A 133 20.83 -9.36 -12.19
N ARG A 134 19.99 -9.93 -13.06
CA ARG A 134 19.38 -9.19 -14.18
C ARG A 134 18.43 -8.10 -13.74
N GLN A 135 17.64 -8.37 -12.70
CA GLN A 135 16.59 -7.44 -12.27
C GLN A 135 17.14 -6.31 -11.40
N PHE A 136 18.15 -6.58 -10.57
CA PHE A 136 18.66 -5.62 -9.58
C PHE A 136 20.08 -5.15 -9.87
N CYS A 137 21.00 -6.05 -10.21
CA CYS A 137 22.42 -5.73 -10.26
C CYS A 137 22.86 -5.11 -11.60
N ASP A 138 22.32 -5.58 -12.73
CA ASP A 138 22.60 -5.00 -14.06
C ASP A 138 22.11 -3.56 -14.18
N ALA A 139 21.13 -3.20 -13.36
CA ALA A 139 20.65 -1.84 -13.24
C ALA A 139 21.71 -0.90 -12.66
N HIS A 140 22.80 -1.36 -12.03
CA HIS A 140 23.89 -0.51 -11.53
C HIS A 140 24.88 -0.08 -12.61
N THR A 141 24.36 0.67 -13.59
CA THR A 141 25.16 1.31 -14.64
C THR A 141 24.84 2.81 -14.76
N CYS A 142 25.82 3.58 -15.21
CA CYS A 142 25.64 4.98 -15.62
C CYS A 142 25.24 5.12 -17.10
N THR A 143 25.32 4.03 -17.88
CA THR A 143 24.95 4.00 -19.30
C THR A 143 23.59 3.32 -19.45
N GLY A 144 22.53 4.10 -19.63
CA GLY A 144 21.20 3.51 -19.87
C GLY A 144 20.04 4.44 -19.52
N GLY A 145 18.93 4.29 -20.24
CA GLY A 145 17.66 4.97 -20.00
C GLY A 145 16.95 4.53 -18.70
N ARG A 146 15.64 4.80 -18.60
CA ARG A 146 14.84 4.46 -17.41
C ARG A 146 14.94 2.96 -17.11
N LYS A 147 15.40 2.62 -15.91
CA LYS A 147 15.55 1.24 -15.43
C LYS A 147 14.16 0.63 -15.16
N PRO A 148 13.85 -0.58 -15.66
CA PRO A 148 12.55 -1.21 -15.52
C PRO A 148 12.44 -1.89 -14.16
N PHE A 149 12.41 -1.11 -13.07
CA PHE A 149 11.91 -1.65 -11.81
C PHE A 149 10.40 -1.78 -11.95
N SER A 150 9.89 -3.01 -11.88
CA SER A 150 8.46 -3.21 -11.70
C SER A 150 8.09 -2.50 -10.40
N GLN A 151 7.38 -1.38 -10.50
CA GLN A 151 6.80 -0.74 -9.31
C GLN A 151 6.06 -1.83 -8.55
N GLY A 152 6.60 -2.21 -7.39
CA GLY A 152 5.97 -3.17 -6.51
C GLY A 152 4.52 -2.73 -6.34
N ARG A 153 3.59 -3.61 -6.70
CA ARG A 153 2.16 -3.30 -6.77
C ARG A 153 1.70 -2.86 -5.38
N ARG A 154 1.76 -1.56 -5.06
CA ARG A 154 1.16 -0.99 -3.85
C ARG A 154 -0.30 -1.37 -3.94
N LYS A 155 -0.73 -2.31 -3.11
CA LYS A 155 -2.10 -2.82 -3.10
C LYS A 155 -2.96 -1.66 -2.59
N LYS A 156 -3.47 -0.84 -3.52
CA LYS A 156 -4.29 0.36 -3.29
C LYS A 156 -5.70 -0.05 -2.80
N ARG A 157 -5.78 -0.94 -1.82
CA ARG A 157 -7.03 -1.59 -1.38
C ARG A 157 -7.97 -0.59 -0.71
N SER A 158 -7.45 0.48 -0.11
CA SER A 158 -8.23 1.56 0.52
C SER A 158 -8.90 2.53 -0.49
N SER A 159 -8.31 2.74 -1.68
CA SER A 159 -8.84 3.72 -2.65
C SER A 159 -10.07 3.21 -3.41
N ILE A 160 -10.16 1.91 -3.68
CA ILE A 160 -11.26 1.34 -4.48
C ILE A 160 -12.53 1.24 -3.65
N SER A 161 -12.43 0.84 -2.37
CA SER A 161 -13.57 0.76 -1.47
C SER A 161 -14.25 2.12 -1.27
N TYR A 162 -13.47 3.19 -1.12
CA TYR A 162 -14.01 4.55 -0.99
C TYR A 162 -14.77 5.02 -2.24
N LEU A 163 -14.28 4.71 -3.44
CA LEU A 163 -14.96 5.08 -4.68
C LEU A 163 -16.29 4.34 -4.85
N VAL A 164 -16.33 3.05 -4.48
CA VAL A 164 -17.56 2.24 -4.53
C VAL A 164 -18.60 2.76 -3.53
N ILE A 165 -18.18 3.06 -2.30
CA ILE A 165 -19.07 3.63 -1.27
C ILE A 165 -19.60 4.99 -1.72
N SER A 166 -18.74 5.86 -2.26
CA SER A 166 -19.16 7.18 -2.76
C SER A 166 -20.13 7.10 -3.93
N PHE A 167 -19.99 6.12 -4.81
CA PHE A 167 -20.93 5.95 -5.92
C PHE A 167 -22.29 5.45 -5.41
N LEU A 168 -22.30 4.50 -4.50
CA LEU A 168 -23.52 3.96 -3.87
C LEU A 168 -24.32 5.05 -3.14
N THR A 169 -23.65 5.93 -2.38
CA THR A 169 -24.33 7.01 -1.67
C THR A 169 -24.99 8.02 -2.61
N MET A 170 -24.32 8.40 -3.71
CA MET A 170 -24.89 9.30 -4.71
C MET A 170 -26.13 8.70 -5.39
N LEU A 171 -26.09 7.42 -5.72
CA LEU A 171 -27.21 6.71 -6.33
C LEU A 171 -28.43 6.67 -5.39
N LEU A 172 -28.18 6.41 -4.10
CA LEU A 172 -29.23 6.35 -3.08
C LEU A 172 -29.90 7.72 -2.85
N LEU A 173 -29.11 8.80 -2.86
CA LEU A 173 -29.62 10.16 -2.79
C LEU A 173 -30.50 10.51 -3.99
N LEU A 174 -30.09 10.16 -5.21
CA LEU A 174 -30.89 10.39 -6.42
C LEU A 174 -32.24 9.67 -6.37
N LEU A 175 -32.26 8.42 -5.90
CA LEU A 175 -33.50 7.67 -5.73
C LEU A 175 -34.39 8.31 -4.65
N PHE A 176 -33.82 8.74 -3.52
CA PHE A 176 -34.57 9.41 -2.46
C PHE A 176 -35.22 10.72 -2.92
N TYR A 177 -34.46 11.59 -3.60
CA TYR A 177 -34.99 12.86 -4.08
C TYR A 177 -35.99 12.68 -5.23
N SER A 178 -35.80 11.70 -6.12
CA SER A 178 -36.78 11.39 -7.17
C SER A 178 -38.08 10.84 -6.58
N TYR A 179 -38.00 10.01 -5.54
CA TYR A 179 -39.17 9.57 -4.78
C TYR A 179 -39.92 10.74 -4.14
N ILE A 180 -39.22 11.66 -3.45
CA ILE A 180 -39.84 12.86 -2.87
C ILE A 180 -40.48 13.74 -3.95
N TYR A 181 -39.81 13.90 -5.09
CA TYR A 181 -40.34 14.67 -6.21
C TYR A 181 -41.63 14.05 -6.74
N MET A 182 -41.66 12.74 -6.96
CA MET A 182 -42.85 12.00 -7.39
C MET A 182 -43.95 12.03 -6.35
N TYR A 183 -43.64 11.91 -5.06
CA TYR A 183 -44.61 12.00 -3.97
C TYR A 183 -45.24 13.40 -3.91
N ARG A 184 -44.44 14.47 -3.94
CA ARG A 184 -44.95 15.85 -3.97
C ARG A 184 -45.78 16.13 -5.21
N ARG A 185 -45.38 15.60 -6.38
CA ARG A 185 -46.14 15.73 -7.62
C ARG A 185 -47.44 14.92 -7.59
N GLY A 186 -47.42 13.72 -7.03
CA GLY A 186 -48.60 12.85 -6.84
C GLY A 186 -49.61 13.47 -5.87
N VAL A 187 -49.16 13.99 -4.74
CA VAL A 187 -49.99 14.72 -3.78
C VAL A 187 -50.60 15.99 -4.41
N LYS A 188 -49.83 16.73 -5.22
CA LYS A 188 -50.36 17.90 -5.98
C LYS A 188 -51.39 17.52 -7.05
N ARG A 189 -51.32 16.32 -7.63
CA ARG A 189 -52.33 15.83 -8.59
C ARG A 189 -53.61 15.36 -7.87
N GLY A 190 -53.47 14.67 -6.73
CA GLY A 190 -54.61 14.20 -5.92
C GLY A 190 -55.45 15.32 -5.32
N THR A 191 -54.87 16.49 -5.01
CA THR A 191 -55.63 17.65 -4.53
C THR A 191 -56.41 18.39 -5.63
N GLN A 192 -56.07 18.22 -6.91
CA GLN A 192 -56.82 18.84 -8.02
C GLN A 192 -58.10 18.06 -8.38
N GLU A 193 -58.12 16.74 -8.19
CA GLU A 193 -59.25 15.86 -8.56
C GLU A 193 -60.42 15.88 -7.55
N LEU A 194 -60.22 16.42 -6.33
CA LEU A 194 -61.28 16.49 -5.29
C LEU A 194 -62.14 17.78 -5.34
N LYS A 195 -62.16 18.50 -6.46
CA LYS A 195 -63.02 19.69 -6.63
C LYS A 195 -64.48 19.28 -6.85
N ARG A 196 -65.20 19.23 -5.73
CA ARG A 196 -66.63 18.91 -5.49
C ARG A 196 -67.58 19.38 -6.62
N VAL A 197 -68.33 18.45 -7.21
CA VAL A 197 -69.49 18.70 -8.09
C VAL A 197 -70.67 19.20 -7.24
N THR A 198 -71.17 20.40 -7.53
CA THR A 198 -72.38 20.96 -6.91
C THR A 198 -73.61 20.29 -7.53
N GLN A 199 -74.42 19.58 -6.73
CA GLN A 199 -75.71 19.03 -7.18
C GLN A 199 -76.69 20.18 -7.51
N SER A 200 -77.02 20.33 -8.79
CA SER A 200 -78.14 21.19 -9.23
C SER A 200 -79.46 20.45 -8.96
N GLY A 201 -80.17 20.88 -7.93
CA GLY A 201 -81.48 20.39 -7.54
C GLY A 201 -82.56 20.75 -8.56
N ARG A 202 -83.38 19.74 -8.88
CA ARG A 202 -84.52 19.73 -9.80
C ARG A 202 -85.54 20.89 -9.61
N LYS A 203 -86.01 21.37 -10.78
CA LYS A 203 -87.18 22.20 -11.10
C LYS A 203 -88.44 21.99 -10.25
N LYS A 204 -89.22 23.07 -10.05
CA LYS A 204 -90.69 23.10 -10.27
C LYS A 204 -91.18 24.48 -10.78
N LYS A 205 -91.79 24.51 -11.98
CA LYS A 205 -92.98 25.34 -12.35
C LYS A 205 -94.21 24.43 -12.17
N PRO A 206 -95.51 24.86 -12.25
CA PRO A 206 -96.15 26.18 -12.43
C PRO A 206 -97.07 26.51 -11.19
N ILE A 207 -97.90 27.55 -11.07
CA ILE A 207 -98.83 28.31 -11.93
C ILE A 207 -98.74 29.79 -11.54
#